data_AF-A0A0S9QDF0-F1
#
_entry.id   AF-A0A0S9QDF0-F1
#
_cell.length_a   1.000
_cell.length_b   1.000
_cell.length_c   1.000
_cell.angle_alpha   90.00
_cell.angle_beta   90.00
_cell.angle_gamma   90.00
#
_symmetry.space_group_name_H-M   'P 1'
#
loop_
_entity.id
_entity.type
_entity.pdbx_description
1 polymer ?
#
loop_
_entity_poly.entity_id
_entity_poly.type
_entity_poly.pdbx_seq_one_letter_code
_entity_poly.pdbx_strand_id
1 'polypeptide(L)'
;MAAVLTIDLADVDRYADALNAAAKTIVTGDVVEAREVIGPIAFERWEGRLRYAAKAGSSSDTVERRARDVTDRIRAQVFLRDEMACTYCGGRCIPRNVLVAFSELFPRELPYHPNYRRGAIHPMYWALAPEADHTLAHARGGTGDIANLTTLHTMCNARKSDSLLTELPTVDRPEHVVGWDGLLDAYPSIVALGNSHGRRHAAAGYHRRWLRHFSQESV
;
A
#
# COMPACT_ATOMS: atom_id res chain seq x y z
N MET A 1 -8.21 -16.59 -14.20
CA MET A 1 -7.14 -16.10 -13.31
C MET A 1 -5.96 -15.75 -14.18
N ALA A 2 -5.45 -14.53 -14.09
CA ALA A 2 -4.31 -14.06 -14.87
C ALA A 2 -3.07 -13.95 -13.99
N ALA A 3 -1.95 -14.51 -14.43
CA ALA A 3 -0.68 -14.43 -13.71
C ALA A 3 0.04 -13.13 -14.07
N VAL A 4 0.35 -12.32 -13.05
CA VAL A 4 1.11 -11.07 -13.20
C VAL A 4 2.54 -11.31 -12.72
N LEU A 5 3.51 -11.09 -13.61
CA LEU A 5 4.92 -11.40 -13.39
C LEU A 5 5.79 -10.18 -13.09
N THR A 6 5.33 -9.00 -13.52
CA THR A 6 6.01 -7.71 -13.36
C THR A 6 4.96 -6.67 -12.98
N ILE A 7 5.41 -5.61 -12.31
CA ILE A 7 4.60 -4.43 -12.00
C ILE A 7 5.48 -3.22 -12.33
N ASP A 8 4.92 -2.31 -13.11
CA ASP A 8 5.49 -1.00 -13.44
C ASP A 8 4.56 0.13 -12.98
N LEU A 9 4.86 1.38 -13.39
CA LEU A 9 4.05 2.54 -13.02
C LEU A 9 2.69 2.57 -13.72
N ALA A 10 2.57 2.02 -14.93
CA ALA A 10 1.28 1.93 -15.61
C ALA A 10 0.33 0.97 -14.87
N ASP A 11 0.87 -0.10 -14.28
CA ASP A 11 0.10 -0.97 -13.39
C ASP A 11 -0.34 -0.26 -12.12
N VAL A 12 0.50 0.60 -11.52
CA VAL A 12 0.12 1.42 -10.35
C VAL A 12 -1.11 2.26 -10.69
N ASP A 13 -1.08 2.99 -11.79
CA ASP A 13 -2.20 3.84 -12.20
C ASP A 13 -3.45 3.01 -12.54
N ARG A 14 -3.29 1.92 -13.30
CA ARG A 14 -4.38 1.01 -13.66
C ARG A 14 -5.10 0.47 -12.43
N TYR A 15 -4.38 0.04 -11.40
CA TYR A 15 -4.99 -0.43 -10.16
C TYR A 15 -5.64 0.70 -9.37
N ALA A 16 -4.98 1.86 -9.27
CA ALA A 16 -5.53 3.01 -8.54
C ALA A 16 -6.83 3.52 -9.19
N ASP A 17 -6.87 3.61 -10.51
CA ASP A 17 -8.05 4.07 -11.27
C ASP A 17 -9.22 3.11 -11.15
N ALA A 18 -8.97 1.80 -11.28
CA ALA A 18 -10.02 0.79 -11.13
C ALA A 18 -10.63 0.82 -9.71
N LEU A 19 -9.80 0.94 -8.68
CA LEU A 19 -10.28 1.02 -7.29
C LEU A 19 -10.96 2.35 -6.98
N ASN A 20 -10.50 3.46 -7.55
CA ASN A 20 -11.15 4.76 -7.42
C ASN A 20 -12.53 4.77 -8.08
N ALA A 21 -12.65 4.20 -9.28
CA ALA A 21 -13.93 4.05 -9.95
C ALA A 21 -14.90 3.17 -9.13
N ALA A 22 -14.42 2.04 -8.59
CA ALA A 22 -15.22 1.18 -7.72
C ALA A 22 -15.59 1.87 -6.38
N ALA A 23 -14.73 2.71 -5.84
CA ALA A 23 -15.04 3.48 -4.64
C ALA A 23 -16.22 4.43 -4.85
N LYS A 24 -16.30 5.07 -6.03
CA LYS A 24 -17.41 5.98 -6.38
C LYS A 24 -18.76 5.26 -6.42
N THR A 25 -18.82 4.04 -6.95
CA THR A 25 -20.05 3.22 -6.97
C THR A 25 -20.36 2.59 -5.60
N ILE A 26 -19.34 2.25 -4.82
CA ILE A 26 -19.51 1.79 -3.44
C ILE A 26 -20.14 2.87 -2.55
N VAL A 27 -19.75 4.14 -2.71
CA VAL A 27 -20.32 5.25 -1.93
C VAL A 27 -21.82 5.42 -2.18
N THR A 28 -22.32 5.06 -3.37
CA THR A 28 -23.76 5.05 -3.68
C THR A 28 -24.47 3.76 -3.28
N GLY A 29 -23.74 2.76 -2.77
CA GLY A 29 -24.26 1.47 -2.34
C GLY A 29 -24.38 0.41 -3.43
N ASP A 30 -23.91 0.68 -4.65
CA ASP A 30 -24.02 -0.26 -5.77
C ASP A 30 -22.83 -1.24 -5.81
N VAL A 31 -22.97 -2.35 -5.07
CA VAL A 31 -21.96 -3.42 -5.04
C VAL A 31 -21.87 -4.19 -6.36
N VAL A 32 -22.97 -4.22 -7.15
CA VAL A 32 -23.00 -4.95 -8.42
C VAL A 32 -22.19 -4.19 -9.45
N GLU A 33 -22.47 -2.90 -9.61
CA GLU A 33 -21.71 -2.01 -10.49
C GLU A 33 -20.24 -1.93 -10.05
N ALA A 34 -19.97 -1.81 -8.75
CA ALA A 34 -18.60 -1.86 -8.23
C ALA A 34 -17.83 -3.13 -8.65
N ARG A 35 -18.51 -4.29 -8.71
CA ARG A 35 -17.90 -5.54 -9.17
C ARG A 35 -17.58 -5.52 -10.66
N GLU A 36 -18.44 -4.92 -11.47
CA GLU A 36 -18.21 -4.76 -12.92
C GLU A 36 -17.03 -3.82 -13.18
N VAL A 37 -16.96 -2.71 -12.44
CA VAL A 37 -15.90 -1.70 -12.56
C VAL A 37 -14.51 -2.25 -12.22
N ILE A 38 -14.39 -3.16 -11.24
CA ILE A 38 -13.10 -3.83 -10.97
C ILE A 38 -12.76 -4.93 -11.98
N GLY A 39 -13.66 -5.25 -12.91
CA GLY A 39 -13.48 -6.29 -13.92
C GLY A 39 -12.11 -6.30 -14.62
N PRO A 40 -11.57 -5.14 -15.05
CA PRO A 40 -10.26 -5.07 -15.71
C PRO A 40 -9.05 -5.52 -14.87
N ILE A 41 -9.19 -5.55 -13.54
CA ILE A 41 -8.13 -5.99 -12.62
C ILE A 41 -8.50 -7.31 -11.91
N ALA A 42 -9.72 -7.82 -12.11
CA ALA A 42 -10.23 -8.95 -11.37
C ALA A 42 -9.48 -10.26 -11.68
N PHE A 43 -9.34 -11.10 -10.66
CA PHE A 43 -8.77 -12.45 -10.74
C PHE A 43 -7.28 -12.51 -11.12
N GLU A 44 -6.57 -11.38 -11.05
CA GLU A 44 -5.11 -11.37 -11.18
C GLU A 44 -4.45 -11.99 -9.94
N ARG A 45 -3.31 -12.65 -10.14
CA ARG A 45 -2.50 -13.24 -9.07
C ARG A 45 -1.05 -12.85 -9.26
N TRP A 46 -0.43 -12.39 -8.17
CA TRP A 46 0.99 -12.11 -8.19
C TRP A 46 1.80 -13.39 -8.29
N GLU A 47 2.52 -13.53 -9.41
CA GLU A 47 3.40 -14.65 -9.74
C GLU A 47 4.84 -14.20 -10.02
N GLY A 48 5.10 -12.90 -9.95
CA GLY A 48 6.43 -12.35 -10.17
C GLY A 48 7.42 -12.60 -9.03
N ARG A 49 8.63 -12.12 -9.28
CA ARG A 49 9.71 -12.01 -8.28
C ARG A 49 10.27 -10.59 -8.34
N LEU A 50 10.47 -9.98 -7.18
CA LEU A 50 11.12 -8.67 -7.11
C LEU A 50 12.64 -8.83 -7.20
N ARG A 51 13.27 -7.94 -7.97
CA ARG A 51 14.73 -7.80 -8.02
C ARG A 51 15.14 -6.74 -7.01
N TYR A 52 16.03 -7.08 -6.10
CA TYR A 52 16.52 -6.19 -5.04
C TYR A 52 17.70 -5.37 -5.53
N ALA A 53 17.84 -4.14 -5.04
CA ALA A 53 19.08 -3.39 -5.18
C ALA A 53 20.25 -4.17 -4.54
N ALA A 54 21.45 -4.02 -5.09
CA ALA A 54 22.65 -4.62 -4.51
C ALA A 54 22.82 -4.07 -3.08
N LYS A 55 23.07 -4.96 -2.11
CA LYS A 55 23.33 -4.55 -0.72
C LYS A 55 24.45 -3.51 -0.69
N ALA A 56 24.20 -2.38 -0.03
CA ALA A 56 25.29 -1.54 0.44
C ALA A 56 26.21 -2.38 1.33
N GLY A 57 27.54 -2.26 1.13
CA GLY A 57 28.53 -3.07 1.83
C GLY A 57 28.31 -3.09 3.34
N SER A 58 28.49 -4.25 3.97
CA SER A 58 28.24 -4.41 5.41
C SER A 58 29.22 -3.54 6.21
N SER A 59 28.74 -2.47 6.84
CA SER A 59 29.48 -1.85 7.94
C SER A 59 29.36 -2.76 9.16
N SER A 60 30.52 -3.19 9.66
CA SER A 60 30.72 -4.12 10.79
C SER A 60 30.40 -3.51 12.17
N ASP A 61 29.65 -2.41 12.24
CA ASP A 61 29.32 -1.81 13.52
C ASP A 61 28.05 -2.44 14.08
N THR A 62 28.19 -3.00 15.28
CA THR A 62 27.12 -3.66 16.02
C THR A 62 26.21 -2.58 16.61
N VAL A 63 25.50 -1.86 15.75
CA VAL A 63 24.44 -0.94 16.18
C VAL A 63 23.35 -1.81 16.78
N GLU A 64 23.11 -1.65 18.09
CA GLU A 64 22.01 -2.30 18.80
C GLU A 64 20.74 -2.21 17.94
N ARG A 65 20.21 -3.37 17.54
CA ARG A 65 18.97 -3.45 16.78
C ARG A 65 17.81 -2.98 17.67
N ARG A 66 17.58 -1.67 17.73
CA ARG A 66 16.34 -1.12 18.27
C ARG A 66 15.18 -1.69 17.45
N ALA A 67 14.11 -2.07 18.13
CA ALA A 67 12.94 -2.65 17.50
C ALA A 67 12.44 -1.75 16.36
N ARG A 68 11.96 -2.36 15.27
CA ARG A 68 11.39 -1.70 14.08
C ARG A 68 10.04 -1.02 14.36
N ASP A 69 9.87 -0.41 15.53
CA ASP A 69 8.57 -0.02 16.09
C ASP A 69 8.07 1.30 15.52
N VAL A 70 7.80 1.30 14.22
CA VAL A 70 6.91 2.30 13.62
C VAL A 70 5.48 1.87 13.91
N THR A 71 4.84 2.54 14.87
CA THR A 71 3.45 2.26 15.23
C THR A 71 2.49 2.56 14.08
N ASP A 72 1.32 1.91 14.04
CA ASP A 72 0.30 2.17 13.01
C ASP A 72 -0.16 3.64 12.97
N ARG A 73 -0.12 4.35 14.11
CA ARG A 73 -0.37 5.80 14.17
C ARG A 73 0.69 6.58 13.39
N ILE A 74 1.97 6.29 13.63
CA ILE A 74 3.07 6.96 12.91
C ILE A 74 3.00 6.63 11.42
N ARG A 75 2.69 5.37 11.05
CA ARG A 75 2.48 4.99 9.64
C ARG A 75 1.40 5.85 8.97
N ALA A 76 0.23 5.97 9.60
CA ALA A 76 -0.84 6.80 9.08
C ALA A 76 -0.41 8.26 8.90
N GLN A 77 0.30 8.83 9.87
CA GLN A 77 0.83 10.20 9.79
C GLN A 77 1.84 10.38 8.64
N VAL A 78 2.73 9.42 8.43
CA VAL A 78 3.68 9.44 7.30
C VAL A 78 2.95 9.41 5.97
N PHE A 79 1.96 8.53 5.83
CA PHE A 79 1.18 8.40 4.59
C PHE A 79 0.36 9.65 4.27
N LEU A 80 -0.23 10.28 5.30
CA LEU A 80 -0.96 11.55 5.17
C LEU A 80 -0.01 12.70 4.81
N ARG A 81 1.14 12.81 5.49
CA ARG A 81 2.15 13.85 5.22
C ARG A 81 2.68 13.76 3.79
N ASP A 82 2.86 12.55 3.28
CA ASP A 82 3.37 12.31 1.92
C ASP A 82 2.23 12.23 0.88
N GLU A 83 1.05 12.76 1.21
CA GLU A 83 -0.11 12.92 0.30
C GLU A 83 -0.51 11.62 -0.41
N MET A 84 -0.40 10.49 0.31
CA MET A 84 -0.67 9.15 -0.23
C MET A 84 0.07 8.87 -1.53
N ALA A 85 1.31 9.36 -1.65
CA ALA A 85 2.17 9.14 -2.81
C ALA A 85 3.49 8.47 -2.39
N CYS A 86 4.01 7.61 -3.26
CA CYS A 86 5.32 7.02 -3.09
C CYS A 86 6.39 8.08 -3.33
N THR A 87 7.19 8.41 -2.32
CA THR A 87 8.22 9.46 -2.40
C THR A 87 9.44 9.05 -3.23
N TYR A 88 9.51 7.81 -3.70
CA TYR A 88 10.50 7.36 -4.67
C TYR A 88 10.03 7.56 -6.11
N CYS A 89 8.95 6.87 -6.49
CA CYS A 89 8.50 6.81 -7.87
C CYS A 89 7.37 7.79 -8.23
N GLY A 90 6.81 8.50 -7.25
CA GLY A 90 5.71 9.45 -7.45
C GLY A 90 4.32 8.82 -7.60
N GLY A 91 4.22 7.50 -7.74
CA GLY A 91 2.94 6.84 -7.97
C GLY A 91 2.01 6.86 -6.75
N ARG A 92 0.70 6.88 -7.02
CA ARG A 92 -0.37 6.89 -6.02
C ARG A 92 -0.33 5.66 -5.11
N CYS A 93 -0.58 5.85 -3.82
CA CYS A 93 -0.73 4.80 -2.83
C CYS A 93 -2.18 4.66 -2.38
N ILE A 94 -2.56 3.44 -2.00
CA ILE A 94 -3.83 3.16 -1.30
C ILE A 94 -3.46 2.35 -0.05
N PRO A 95 -3.77 2.83 1.16
CA PRO A 95 -3.39 2.14 2.40
C PRO A 95 -3.83 0.67 2.40
N ARG A 96 -2.96 -0.21 2.89
CA ARG A 96 -3.22 -1.66 2.99
C ARG A 96 -4.59 -1.98 3.58
N ASN A 97 -4.98 -1.26 4.62
CA ASN A 97 -6.23 -1.47 5.34
C ASN A 97 -7.47 -1.11 4.49
N VAL A 98 -7.33 -0.25 3.48
CA VAL A 98 -8.37 0.04 2.46
C VAL A 98 -8.38 -1.09 1.43
N LEU A 99 -7.21 -1.51 0.93
CA LEU A 99 -7.10 -2.66 0.01
C LEU A 99 -7.68 -3.95 0.61
N VAL A 100 -7.45 -4.20 1.90
CA VAL A 100 -8.05 -5.32 2.63
C VAL A 100 -9.57 -5.20 2.65
N ALA A 101 -10.14 -4.01 2.82
CA ALA A 101 -11.59 -3.83 2.79
C ALA A 101 -12.18 -4.16 1.40
N PHE A 102 -11.49 -3.77 0.32
CA PHE A 102 -11.84 -4.21 -1.03
C PHE A 102 -11.76 -5.74 -1.18
N SER A 103 -10.72 -6.38 -0.65
CA SER A 103 -10.59 -7.84 -0.65
C SER A 103 -11.66 -8.53 0.20
N GLU A 104 -12.12 -7.93 1.29
CA GLU A 104 -13.24 -8.47 2.07
C GLU A 104 -14.54 -8.39 1.29
N LEU A 105 -14.76 -7.31 0.52
CA LEU A 105 -15.94 -7.12 -0.33
C LEU A 105 -15.91 -7.99 -1.60
N PHE A 106 -14.73 -8.17 -2.20
CA PHE A 106 -14.51 -8.92 -3.45
C PHE A 106 -13.43 -10.00 -3.31
N PRO A 107 -13.61 -11.01 -2.44
CA PRO A 107 -12.54 -11.94 -2.05
C PRO A 107 -12.05 -12.86 -3.16
N ARG A 108 -12.87 -13.09 -4.20
CA ARG A 108 -12.49 -13.95 -5.33
C ARG A 108 -11.70 -13.16 -6.37
N GLU A 109 -12.19 -11.97 -6.68
CA GLU A 109 -11.65 -11.04 -7.67
C GLU A 109 -10.32 -10.47 -7.18
N LEU A 110 -10.30 -9.96 -5.94
CA LEU A 110 -9.18 -9.24 -5.34
C LEU A 110 -8.68 -9.99 -4.09
N PRO A 111 -8.03 -11.16 -4.22
CA PRO A 111 -7.64 -11.96 -3.06
C PRO A 111 -6.59 -11.27 -2.18
N TYR A 112 -6.66 -11.55 -0.89
CA TYR A 112 -5.67 -11.15 0.09
C TYR A 112 -5.01 -12.35 0.74
N HIS A 113 -3.69 -12.25 0.96
CA HIS A 113 -2.96 -13.17 1.80
C HIS A 113 -2.01 -12.37 2.71
N PRO A 114 -2.09 -12.51 4.05
CA PRO A 114 -1.34 -11.66 4.98
C PRO A 114 0.18 -11.73 4.80
N ASN A 115 0.70 -12.91 4.41
CA ASN A 115 2.12 -13.13 4.18
C ASN A 115 2.54 -12.94 2.70
N TYR A 116 1.74 -12.28 1.86
CA TYR A 116 2.10 -12.02 0.46
C TYR A 116 2.45 -13.27 -0.37
N ARG A 117 1.79 -14.40 -0.07
CA ARG A 117 2.10 -15.67 -0.71
C ARG A 117 1.88 -15.57 -2.23
N ARG A 118 2.93 -15.86 -2.99
CA ARG A 118 2.90 -15.97 -4.46
C ARG A 118 1.76 -16.89 -4.91
N GLY A 119 1.00 -16.47 -5.91
CA GLY A 119 -0.18 -17.17 -6.44
C GLY A 119 -1.45 -17.01 -5.59
N ALA A 120 -1.36 -16.44 -4.38
CA ALA A 120 -2.50 -16.30 -3.47
C ALA A 120 -2.87 -14.84 -3.14
N ILE A 121 -2.08 -13.86 -3.58
CA ILE A 121 -2.32 -12.43 -3.35
C ILE A 121 -2.53 -11.67 -4.66
N HIS A 122 -3.37 -10.64 -4.61
CA HIS A 122 -3.58 -9.73 -5.73
C HIS A 122 -2.36 -8.80 -5.92
N PRO A 123 -1.92 -8.50 -7.16
CA PRO A 123 -0.73 -7.66 -7.39
C PRO A 123 -0.87 -6.21 -6.88
N MET A 124 -2.09 -5.69 -6.74
CA MET A 124 -2.34 -4.35 -6.18
C MET A 124 -1.69 -4.13 -4.80
N TYR A 125 -1.51 -5.20 -4.01
CA TYR A 125 -0.84 -5.11 -2.71
C TYR A 125 0.66 -4.80 -2.80
N TRP A 126 1.30 -5.12 -3.92
CA TRP A 126 2.67 -4.72 -4.20
C TRP A 126 2.73 -3.33 -4.84
N ALA A 127 1.77 -3.04 -5.73
CA ALA A 127 1.72 -1.82 -6.52
C ALA A 127 1.27 -0.59 -5.72
N LEU A 128 0.30 -0.73 -4.82
CA LEU A 128 -0.39 0.40 -4.19
C LEU A 128 -0.17 0.53 -2.70
N ALA A 129 0.04 -0.58 -1.98
CA ALA A 129 0.13 -0.54 -0.53
C ALA A 129 1.39 0.24 -0.11
N PRO A 130 1.25 1.29 0.71
CA PRO A 130 2.39 2.02 1.23
C PRO A 130 3.01 1.30 2.45
N GLU A 131 4.31 1.50 2.61
CA GLU A 131 5.11 1.16 3.78
C GLU A 131 5.81 2.44 4.25
N ALA A 132 5.84 2.67 5.57
CA ALA A 132 6.64 3.75 6.15
C ALA A 132 8.05 3.19 6.38
N ASP A 133 8.97 3.54 5.49
CA ASP A 133 10.36 3.07 5.53
C ASP A 133 11.32 4.22 5.85
N HIS A 134 12.51 3.88 6.33
CA HIS A 134 13.48 4.87 6.76
C HIS A 134 14.19 5.50 5.55
N THR A 135 14.25 6.83 5.51
CA THR A 135 15.01 7.60 4.50
C THR A 135 16.50 7.35 4.69
N LEU A 136 17.01 7.51 5.92
CA LEU A 136 18.28 6.96 6.37
C LEU A 136 18.05 5.55 6.90
N ALA A 137 18.64 4.54 6.25
CA ALA A 137 18.49 3.16 6.69
C ALA A 137 18.86 3.00 8.18
N HIS A 138 18.10 2.18 8.91
CA HIS A 138 18.40 1.88 10.32
C HIS A 138 19.81 1.32 10.51
N ALA A 139 20.32 0.53 9.56
CA ALA A 139 21.70 0.02 9.57
C ALA A 139 22.77 1.14 9.54
N ARG A 140 22.39 2.36 9.16
CA ARG A 140 23.23 3.56 9.15
C ARG A 140 22.83 4.57 10.24
N GLY A 141 22.11 4.13 11.27
CA GLY A 141 21.73 4.96 12.42
C GLY A 141 20.41 5.73 12.25
N GLY A 142 19.60 5.43 11.24
CA GLY A 142 18.29 6.05 11.07
C GLY A 142 17.32 5.75 12.21
N THR A 143 16.65 6.78 12.73
CA THR A 143 15.65 6.69 13.80
C THR A 143 14.25 6.37 13.26
N GLY A 144 13.37 5.85 14.11
CA GLY A 144 11.94 5.65 13.80
C GLY A 144 11.10 6.94 13.90
N ASP A 145 11.74 8.10 13.98
CA ASP A 145 11.06 9.39 14.07
C ASP A 145 10.38 9.69 12.74
N ILE A 146 9.23 10.35 12.79
CA ILE A 146 8.45 10.69 11.59
C ILE A 146 9.30 11.40 10.53
N ALA A 147 10.23 12.26 10.93
CA ALA A 147 11.13 12.99 10.03
C ALA A 147 12.10 12.09 9.25
N ASN A 148 12.43 10.91 9.76
CA ASN A 148 13.29 9.93 9.10
C ASN A 148 12.49 8.82 8.39
N LEU A 149 11.16 8.90 8.39
CA LEU A 149 10.29 7.96 7.70
C LEU A 149 9.74 8.59 6.42
N THR A 150 9.48 7.75 5.42
CA THR A 150 8.86 8.14 4.16
C THR A 150 7.97 7.04 3.59
N THR A 151 7.00 7.44 2.78
CA THR A 151 6.06 6.55 2.10
C THR A 151 6.71 5.94 0.87
N LEU A 152 6.82 4.61 0.85
CA LEU A 152 7.20 3.84 -0.34
C LEU A 152 6.13 2.79 -0.62
N HIS A 153 5.82 2.51 -1.89
CA HIS A 153 5.06 1.29 -2.21
C HIS A 153 5.77 0.05 -1.66
N THR A 154 5.03 -0.99 -1.28
CA THR A 154 5.61 -2.25 -0.83
C THR A 154 6.63 -2.79 -1.84
N MET A 155 6.37 -2.66 -3.14
CA MET A 155 7.33 -3.02 -4.19
C MET A 155 8.59 -2.13 -4.20
N CYS A 156 8.44 -0.81 -4.10
CA CYS A 156 9.56 0.13 -4.09
C CYS A 156 10.43 -0.08 -2.86
N ASN A 157 9.82 -0.24 -1.69
CA ASN A 157 10.49 -0.58 -0.44
C ASN A 157 11.26 -1.91 -0.55
N ALA A 158 10.62 -2.95 -1.10
CA ALA A 158 11.28 -4.23 -1.33
C ALA A 158 12.47 -4.08 -2.29
N ARG A 159 12.35 -3.31 -3.38
CA ARG A 159 13.48 -3.05 -4.30
C ARG A 159 14.61 -2.26 -3.62
N LYS A 160 14.30 -1.31 -2.73
CA LYS A 160 15.26 -0.55 -1.91
C LYS A 160 16.07 -1.45 -0.99
N SER A 161 15.43 -2.39 -0.30
CA SER A 161 16.07 -3.23 0.72
C SER A 161 16.85 -2.35 1.73
N ASP A 162 18.13 -2.66 1.98
CA ASP A 162 18.97 -1.94 2.96
C ASP A 162 19.66 -0.69 2.37
N SER A 163 19.44 -0.39 1.08
CA SER A 163 20.04 0.79 0.42
C SER A 163 19.34 2.09 0.82
N LEU A 164 20.03 3.21 0.64
CA LEU A 164 19.41 4.54 0.79
C LEU A 164 18.46 4.83 -0.37
N LEU A 165 17.49 5.71 -0.14
CA LEU A 165 16.59 6.16 -1.20
C LEU A 165 17.38 6.84 -2.35
N THR A 166 18.41 7.61 -2.02
CA THR A 166 19.30 8.28 -2.97
C THR A 166 20.21 7.34 -3.76
N GLU A 167 20.31 6.07 -3.35
CA GLU A 167 21.10 5.04 -4.04
C GLU A 167 20.27 4.25 -5.06
N LEU A 168 18.96 4.48 -5.10
CA LEU A 168 18.10 3.89 -6.12
C LEU A 168 18.25 4.59 -7.47
N PRO A 169 18.07 3.86 -8.59
CA PRO A 169 18.06 4.47 -9.92
C PRO A 169 17.05 5.61 -10.01
N THR A 170 17.38 6.67 -10.74
CA THR A 170 16.39 7.69 -11.10
C THR A 170 15.27 7.04 -11.92
N VAL A 171 14.03 7.35 -11.56
CA VAL A 171 12.83 6.93 -12.29
C VAL A 171 12.12 8.15 -12.83
N ASP A 172 11.52 7.99 -14.01
CA ASP A 172 10.60 9.00 -14.52
C ASP A 172 9.36 9.02 -13.63
N ARG A 173 9.04 10.20 -13.08
CA ARG A 173 7.96 10.34 -12.10
C ARG A 173 6.69 10.77 -12.82
N PRO A 174 5.54 10.15 -12.50
CA PRO A 174 4.26 10.66 -12.99
C PRO A 174 3.99 12.03 -12.37
N GLU A 175 3.07 12.77 -13.01
CA GLU A 175 2.56 14.02 -12.46
C GLU A 175 1.89 13.78 -11.10
N HIS A 176 2.13 14.67 -10.16
CA HIS A 176 1.54 14.58 -8.83
C HIS A 176 0.02 14.84 -8.88
N VAL A 177 -0.77 13.88 -8.41
CA VAL A 177 -2.23 14.00 -8.37
C VAL A 177 -2.66 14.76 -7.13
N VAL A 178 -2.89 16.05 -7.28
CA VAL A 178 -3.35 16.93 -6.19
C VAL A 178 -4.69 16.45 -5.64
N GLY A 179 -4.80 16.36 -4.30
CA GLY A 179 -6.03 15.96 -3.61
C GLY A 179 -6.28 14.45 -3.60
N TRP A 180 -5.30 13.63 -4.00
CA TRP A 180 -5.37 12.19 -3.82
C TRP A 180 -5.32 11.81 -2.34
N ASP A 181 -6.41 11.25 -1.83
CA ASP A 181 -6.58 10.90 -0.42
C ASP A 181 -6.29 9.42 -0.11
N GLY A 182 -5.88 8.63 -1.12
CA GLY A 182 -5.70 7.19 -0.98
C GLY A 182 -7.01 6.41 -0.74
N LEU A 183 -8.15 6.97 -1.17
CA LEU A 183 -9.50 6.46 -0.97
C LEU A 183 -9.95 6.40 0.50
N LEU A 184 -9.40 7.27 1.34
CA LEU A 184 -9.78 7.37 2.75
C LEU A 184 -11.22 7.85 2.93
N ASP A 185 -11.71 8.76 2.09
CA ASP A 185 -13.08 9.26 2.13
C ASP A 185 -14.11 8.15 1.87
N ALA A 186 -13.79 7.24 0.95
CA ALA A 186 -14.65 6.08 0.64
C ALA A 186 -14.48 4.93 1.65
N TYR A 187 -13.42 4.93 2.46
CA TYR A 187 -13.05 3.81 3.31
C TYR A 187 -14.17 3.34 4.28
N PRO A 188 -14.92 4.22 4.97
CA PRO A 188 -16.03 3.80 5.82
C PRO A 188 -17.11 3.02 5.05
N SER A 189 -17.47 3.48 3.84
CA SER A 189 -18.50 2.86 3.00
C SER A 189 -18.06 1.48 2.49
N ILE A 190 -16.79 1.34 2.09
CA ILE A 190 -16.22 0.05 1.68
C ILE A 190 -16.30 -0.97 2.84
N VAL A 191 -15.93 -0.54 4.06
CA VAL A 191 -16.00 -1.40 5.25
C VAL A 191 -17.45 -1.77 5.61
N ALA A 192 -18.39 -0.82 5.49
CA ALA A 192 -19.80 -1.06 5.77
C ALA A 192 -20.39 -2.13 4.83
N LEU A 193 -20.16 -1.99 3.52
CA LEU A 193 -20.61 -2.98 2.54
C LEU A 193 -19.87 -4.32 2.69
N GLY A 194 -18.59 -4.31 3.04
CA GLY A 194 -17.84 -5.54 3.33
C GLY A 194 -18.42 -6.31 4.52
N ASN A 195 -19.00 -5.64 5.51
CA ASN A 195 -19.67 -6.28 6.65
C ASN A 195 -21.01 -6.94 6.28
N SER A 196 -21.72 -6.44 5.26
CA SER A 196 -23.02 -6.98 4.84
C SER A 196 -22.94 -7.97 3.67
N HIS A 197 -21.97 -7.81 2.76
CA HIS A 197 -21.88 -8.58 1.50
C HIS A 197 -20.59 -9.41 1.38
N GLY A 198 -19.59 -9.15 2.22
CA GLY A 198 -18.24 -9.69 2.07
C GLY A 198 -17.93 -10.93 2.91
N ARG A 199 -16.66 -11.34 2.85
CA ARG A 199 -16.06 -12.33 3.76
C ARG A 199 -14.89 -11.68 4.51
N ARG A 200 -14.97 -11.68 5.84
CA ARG A 200 -13.96 -11.08 6.70
C ARG A 200 -12.65 -11.87 6.68
N HIS A 201 -11.56 -11.17 6.41
CA HIS A 201 -10.19 -11.66 6.55
C HIS A 201 -9.49 -11.02 7.75
N ALA A 202 -9.87 -9.80 8.09
CA ALA A 202 -9.26 -9.04 9.16
C ALA A 202 -9.84 -9.41 10.53
N ALA A 203 -9.00 -9.29 11.56
CA ALA A 203 -9.42 -9.45 12.95
C ALA A 203 -10.49 -8.41 13.35
N ALA A 204 -11.29 -8.74 14.37
CA ALA A 204 -12.27 -7.81 14.92
C ALA A 204 -11.63 -6.46 15.30
N GLY A 205 -12.31 -5.37 14.94
CA GLY A 205 -11.84 -4.01 15.19
C GLY A 205 -10.65 -3.53 14.35
N TYR A 206 -10.12 -4.34 13.41
CA TYR A 206 -9.01 -3.93 12.53
C TYR A 206 -9.29 -2.62 11.78
N HIS A 207 -10.39 -2.57 11.03
CA HIS A 207 -10.79 -1.38 10.28
C HIS A 207 -11.09 -0.18 11.20
N ARG A 208 -11.73 -0.42 12.35
CA ARG A 208 -12.05 0.63 13.33
C ARG A 208 -10.79 1.32 13.86
N ARG A 209 -9.71 0.56 14.10
CA ARG A 209 -8.43 1.13 14.55
C ARG A 209 -7.82 2.03 13.48
N TRP A 210 -7.78 1.57 12.23
CA TRP A 210 -7.21 2.35 11.13
C TRP A 210 -8.02 3.60 10.79
N LEU A 211 -9.35 3.51 10.77
CA LEU A 211 -10.22 4.69 10.63
C LEU A 211 -9.89 5.77 11.67
N ARG A 212 -9.66 5.37 12.92
CA ARG A 212 -9.23 6.30 13.99
C ARG A 212 -7.85 6.92 13.74
N HIS A 213 -6.92 6.16 13.18
CA HIS A 213 -5.57 6.68 12.90
C HIS A 213 -5.58 7.71 11.76
N PHE A 214 -6.41 7.50 10.74
CA PHE A 214 -6.54 8.44 9.63
C PHE A 214 -7.41 9.66 9.95
N SER A 215 -8.30 9.58 10.94
CA SER A 215 -9.15 10.70 11.37
C SER A 215 -8.48 11.63 12.39
N GLN A 216 -7.29 11.29 12.88
CA GLN A 216 -6.55 12.15 13.81
C GLN A 216 -5.67 13.07 12.97
N GLU A 217 -6.11 14.33 12.80
CA GLU A 217 -5.28 15.37 12.18
C GLU A 217 -3.91 15.40 12.88
N SER A 218 -2.86 15.53 12.07
CA SER A 218 -1.52 15.79 12.55
C SER A 218 -1.54 17.13 13.29
N VAL A 219 -1.49 17.07 14.62
CA VAL A 219 -1.32 18.24 15.51
C VAL A 219 -0.02 18.96 15.17
#